data_AF-A0A3E0PLI5-F1
#
_entry.id   AF-A0A3E0PLI5-F1
#
_cell.length_a   1.000
_cell.length_b   1.000
_cell.length_c   1.000
_cell.angle_alpha   90.00
_cell.angle_beta   90.00
_cell.angle_gamma   90.00
#
_symmetry.space_group_name_H-M   'P 1'
#
loop_
_entity.id
_entity.type
_entity.pdbx_description
1 polymer ?
#
loop_
_entity_poly.entity_id
_entity_poly.type
_entity_poly.pdbx_seq_one_letter_code
_entity_poly.pdbx_strand_id
1 'polypeptide(L)'
;MEYPDGNLLMQFGFERHRDRTTAERSTCYRLDRDQLHVALWGFGMFFGCRDLGGLYLKRFEFCPYWAPVESLSLDIHWPDELPVFARPRGALQWRRARKLWKSSLLWIANYEAWVCTTVGLAYRRECVADWLRPSVRAEKMAAAWRFLSRRGWEHQDLSLSRAFKPYTISAGPR
;
A
#
# COMPACT_ATOMS: atom_id res chain seq x y z
N MET A 1 4.18 -14.33 12.16
CA MET A 1 3.35 -15.56 12.23
C MET A 1 2.79 -15.88 10.84
N GLU A 2 2.78 -17.15 10.44
CA GLU A 2 2.12 -17.58 9.19
C GLU A 2 0.63 -17.86 9.46
N TYR A 3 -0.24 -17.41 8.57
CA TYR A 3 -1.67 -17.73 8.66
C TYR A 3 -1.86 -19.23 8.34
N PRO A 4 -2.54 -20.01 9.19
CA PRO A 4 -2.55 -21.48 9.08
C PRO A 4 -3.13 -22.01 7.76
N ASP A 5 -4.06 -21.29 7.13
CA ASP A 5 -4.65 -21.69 5.84
C ASP A 5 -3.91 -21.12 4.61
N GLY A 6 -2.69 -20.61 4.82
CA GLY A 6 -1.80 -20.15 3.75
C GLY A 6 -1.62 -18.64 3.67
N ASN A 7 -1.33 -18.11 2.49
CA ASN A 7 -0.98 -16.70 2.31
C ASN A 7 -2.21 -15.85 2.00
N LEU A 8 -2.55 -14.90 2.88
CA LEU A 8 -3.74 -14.04 2.73
C LEU A 8 -3.73 -13.17 1.47
N LEU A 9 -2.57 -12.73 0.98
CA LEU A 9 -2.50 -12.03 -0.30
C LEU A 9 -2.93 -12.97 -1.43
N MET A 10 -2.47 -14.22 -1.41
CA MET A 10 -2.88 -15.20 -2.42
C MET A 10 -4.37 -15.54 -2.34
N GLN A 11 -4.92 -15.67 -1.14
CA GLN A 11 -6.37 -15.85 -0.96
C GLN A 11 -7.19 -14.63 -1.43
N PHE A 12 -6.64 -13.42 -1.28
CA PHE A 12 -7.24 -12.21 -1.82
C PHE A 12 -7.20 -12.18 -3.37
N GLY A 13 -6.38 -13.02 -3.99
CA GLY A 13 -6.23 -13.16 -5.44
C GLY A 13 -4.91 -12.64 -5.99
N PHE A 14 -3.89 -12.41 -5.15
CA PHE A 14 -2.55 -12.09 -5.63
C PHE A 14 -1.83 -13.33 -6.15
N GLU A 15 -1.08 -13.15 -7.23
CA GLU A 15 -0.08 -14.09 -7.71
C GLU A 15 1.27 -13.78 -7.07
N ARG A 16 2.01 -14.83 -6.70
CA ARG A 16 3.34 -14.69 -6.08
C ARG A 16 4.43 -14.95 -7.11
N HIS A 17 5.17 -13.91 -7.47
CA HIS A 17 6.33 -13.96 -8.34
C HIS A 17 7.61 -13.91 -7.49
N ARG A 18 8.52 -14.85 -7.73
CA ARG A 18 9.81 -14.91 -7.04
C ARG A 18 10.92 -14.87 -8.05
N ASP A 19 11.97 -14.14 -7.71
CA ASP A 19 13.23 -14.25 -8.42
C ASP A 19 13.73 -15.70 -8.30
N ARG A 20 13.96 -16.33 -9.45
CA ARG A 20 14.44 -17.73 -9.55
C ARG A 20 15.97 -17.80 -9.62
N THR A 21 16.64 -16.66 -9.76
CA THR A 21 18.06 -16.58 -10.09
C THR A 21 18.95 -16.28 -8.89
N THR A 22 18.40 -15.61 -7.86
CA THR A 22 19.17 -15.22 -6.68
C THR A 22 18.85 -16.07 -5.44
N ALA A 23 19.85 -16.28 -4.58
CA ALA A 23 19.66 -16.93 -3.28
C ALA A 23 18.78 -16.07 -2.34
N GLU A 24 18.84 -14.75 -2.49
CA GLU A 24 17.97 -13.79 -1.83
C GLU A 24 16.64 -13.68 -2.58
N ARG A 25 15.67 -14.51 -2.17
CA ARG A 25 14.38 -14.64 -2.84
C ARG A 25 13.48 -13.41 -2.65
N SER A 26 13.76 -12.32 -3.37
CA SER A 26 12.81 -11.22 -3.47
C SER A 26 11.47 -11.74 -4.01
N THR A 27 10.39 -11.34 -3.34
CA THR A 27 9.04 -11.78 -3.66
C THR A 27 8.19 -10.56 -4.02
N CYS A 28 7.61 -10.59 -5.21
CA CYS A 28 6.61 -9.66 -5.68
C CYS A 28 5.24 -10.33 -5.65
N TYR A 29 4.27 -9.74 -4.96
CA TYR A 29 2.88 -10.15 -5.07
C TYR A 29 2.18 -9.24 -6.06
N ARG A 30 1.54 -9.81 -7.10
CA ARG A 30 0.83 -9.06 -8.13
C ARG A 30 -0.66 -9.36 -8.15
N LEU A 31 -1.46 -8.32 -8.34
CA LEU A 31 -2.90 -8.41 -8.52
C LEU A 31 -3.27 -7.58 -9.74
N ASP A 32 -3.68 -8.27 -10.79
CA ASP A 32 -4.16 -7.68 -12.03
C ASP A 32 -5.66 -7.98 -12.16
N ARG A 33 -6.50 -6.92 -12.17
CA ARG A 33 -7.96 -7.03 -12.30
C ARG A 33 -8.50 -5.90 -13.16
N ASP A 34 -8.95 -6.23 -14.37
CA ASP A 34 -9.49 -5.30 -15.36
C ASP A 34 -8.57 -4.08 -15.61
N GLN A 35 -8.89 -2.96 -14.95
CA GLN A 35 -8.18 -1.69 -15.07
C GLN A 35 -7.13 -1.49 -13.96
N LEU A 36 -7.12 -2.34 -12.94
CA LEU A 36 -6.31 -2.20 -11.74
C LEU A 36 -5.10 -3.12 -11.78
N HIS A 37 -3.93 -2.55 -11.53
CA HIS A 37 -2.66 -3.27 -11.42
C HIS A 37 -2.02 -2.93 -10.08
N VAL A 38 -1.79 -3.93 -9.21
CA VAL A 38 -1.13 -3.73 -7.92
C VAL A 38 0.08 -4.66 -7.82
N ALA A 39 1.23 -4.12 -7.45
CA ALA A 39 2.41 -4.91 -7.13
C ALA A 39 2.92 -4.55 -5.73
N LEU A 40 3.26 -5.57 -4.93
CA LEU A 40 3.73 -5.42 -3.55
C LEU A 40 5.08 -6.13 -3.39
N TRP A 41 6.06 -5.39 -2.90
CA TRP A 41 7.38 -5.88 -2.53
C TRP A 41 7.67 -5.59 -1.05
N GLY A 42 8.75 -6.19 -0.53
CA GLY A 42 9.28 -5.83 0.79
C GLY A 42 9.70 -4.36 0.92
N PHE A 43 9.99 -3.68 -0.21
CA PHE A 43 10.47 -2.30 -0.27
C PHE A 43 9.39 -1.26 -0.64
N GLY A 44 8.24 -1.67 -1.16
CA GLY A 44 7.22 -0.71 -1.62
C GLY A 44 6.02 -1.33 -2.32
N MET A 45 5.18 -0.46 -2.84
CA MET A 45 3.94 -0.78 -3.54
C MET A 45 3.84 0.03 -4.83
N PHE A 46 3.44 -0.63 -5.92
CA PHE A 46 2.94 0.04 -7.12
C PHE A 46 1.42 -0.11 -7.20
N PHE A 47 0.75 0.97 -7.57
CA PHE A 47 -0.70 1.03 -7.80
C PHE A 47 -0.98 1.74 -9.12
N GLY A 48 -1.41 0.96 -10.10
CA GLY A 48 -1.65 1.41 -11.47
C GLY A 48 -3.10 1.30 -11.89
N CYS A 49 -3.53 2.25 -12.73
CA CYS A 49 -4.82 2.23 -13.39
C CYS A 49 -4.70 2.74 -14.83
N ARG A 50 -5.27 2.00 -15.80
CA ARG A 50 -5.08 2.23 -17.24
C ARG A 50 -5.23 3.69 -17.67
N ASP A 51 -6.28 4.37 -17.20
CA ASP A 51 -6.58 5.75 -17.63
C ASP A 51 -5.81 6.84 -16.84
N LEU A 52 -5.10 6.45 -15.78
CA LEU A 52 -4.49 7.37 -14.83
C LEU A 52 -2.96 7.27 -14.77
N GLY A 53 -2.38 6.16 -15.22
CA GLY A 53 -0.98 5.80 -15.03
C GLY A 53 -0.76 5.08 -13.70
N GLY A 54 0.39 5.29 -13.07
CA GLY A 54 0.83 4.53 -11.91
C GLY A 54 1.39 5.39 -10.79
N LEU A 55 1.20 4.93 -9.56
CA LEU A 55 1.86 5.45 -8.37
C LEU A 55 2.76 4.41 -7.75
N TYR A 56 3.98 4.81 -7.44
CA TYR A 56 4.89 4.05 -6.60
C TYR A 56 4.99 4.69 -5.21
N LEU A 57 4.81 3.87 -4.19
CA LEU A 57 4.91 4.24 -2.78
C LEU A 57 5.96 3.36 -2.11
N LYS A 58 7.04 3.97 -1.62
CA LYS A 58 8.03 3.24 -0.82
C LYS A 58 7.43 2.87 0.54
N ARG A 59 7.85 1.73 1.10
CA ARG A 59 7.29 1.19 2.35
C ARG A 59 7.40 2.15 3.55
N PHE A 60 8.49 2.92 3.64
CA PHE A 60 8.78 3.78 4.77
C PHE A 60 8.68 5.28 4.45
N GLU A 61 8.25 5.65 3.25
CA GLU A 61 8.06 7.04 2.84
C GLU A 61 6.64 7.24 2.37
N PHE A 62 5.93 8.22 2.93
CA PHE A 62 4.55 8.53 2.54
C PHE A 62 4.45 9.50 1.35
N CYS A 63 5.54 9.63 0.59
CA CYS A 63 5.63 10.50 -0.58
C CYS A 63 5.58 9.64 -1.86
N PRO A 64 4.41 9.53 -2.53
CA PRO A 64 4.31 8.72 -3.74
C PRO A 64 5.01 9.41 -4.91
N TYR A 65 5.45 8.60 -5.87
CA TYR A 65 5.96 9.05 -7.16
C TYR A 65 5.00 8.61 -8.27
N TRP A 66 4.83 9.41 -9.31
CA TRP A 66 3.91 9.13 -10.41
C TRP A 66 4.66 8.82 -11.70
N ALA A 67 4.10 7.94 -12.52
CA ALA A 67 4.55 7.70 -13.88
C ALA A 67 3.36 7.53 -14.83
N PRO A 68 3.53 7.86 -16.13
CA PRO A 68 2.51 7.63 -17.16
C PRO A 68 2.45 6.16 -17.61
N VAL A 69 2.80 5.22 -16.73
CA VAL A 69 2.70 3.77 -16.97
C VAL A 69 1.70 3.18 -15.99
N GLU A 70 0.74 2.44 -16.50
CA GLU A 70 -0.34 1.84 -15.73
C GLU A 70 0.00 0.46 -15.17
N SER A 71 1.00 -0.20 -15.73
CA SER A 71 1.45 -1.53 -15.33
C SER A 71 2.97 -1.61 -15.39
N LEU A 72 3.52 -2.65 -14.77
CA LEU A 72 4.96 -2.88 -14.68
C LEU A 72 5.32 -4.25 -15.26
N SER A 73 6.56 -4.41 -15.73
CA SER A 73 7.09 -5.73 -16.12
C SER A 73 6.99 -6.73 -14.96
N LEU A 74 6.73 -8.00 -15.28
CA LEU A 74 6.65 -9.10 -14.31
C LEU A 74 7.98 -9.36 -13.61
N ASP A 75 9.09 -9.02 -14.27
CA ASP A 75 10.46 -9.35 -13.85
C ASP A 75 11.08 -8.32 -12.89
N ILE A 76 10.26 -7.47 -12.25
CA ILE A 76 10.75 -6.50 -11.25
C ILE A 76 10.76 -7.16 -9.87
N HIS A 77 11.96 -7.40 -9.36
CA HIS A 77 12.27 -7.98 -8.07
C HIS A 77 13.03 -7.01 -7.15
N TRP A 78 13.68 -5.98 -7.70
CA TRP A 78 14.52 -5.05 -6.95
C TRP A 78 14.17 -3.57 -7.22
N PRO A 79 14.48 -2.65 -6.28
CA PRO A 79 14.12 -1.24 -6.42
C PRO A 79 14.75 -0.53 -7.64
N ASP A 80 15.93 -0.95 -8.06
CA ASP A 80 16.70 -0.39 -9.18
C ASP A 80 16.19 -0.85 -10.56
N GLU A 81 15.36 -1.89 -10.60
CA GLU A 81 14.68 -2.36 -11.81
C GLU A 81 13.38 -1.58 -12.08
N LEU A 82 12.95 -0.73 -11.16
CA LEU A 82 11.77 0.12 -11.32
C LEU A 82 12.00 1.16 -12.42
N PRO A 83 10.96 1.48 -13.22
CA PRO A 83 11.06 2.60 -14.15
C PRO A 83 11.23 3.92 -13.41
N VAL A 84 11.67 4.95 -14.12
CA VAL A 84 11.82 6.29 -13.54
C VAL A 84 10.43 6.86 -13.23
N PHE A 85 10.15 7.04 -11.94
CA PHE A 85 9.00 7.79 -11.46
C PHE A 85 9.38 9.23 -11.14
N ALA A 86 8.46 10.16 -11.35
CA ALA A 86 8.69 11.58 -11.12
C ALA A 86 7.52 12.23 -10.38
N ARG A 87 7.71 13.47 -9.94
CA ARG A 87 6.60 14.32 -9.52
C ARG A 87 5.72 14.66 -10.74
N PRO A 88 4.39 14.63 -10.60
CA PRO A 88 3.50 15.07 -11.67
C PRO A 88 3.81 16.49 -12.14
N ARG A 89 3.72 16.73 -13.45
CA ARG A 89 3.92 18.04 -14.09
C ARG A 89 2.64 18.51 -14.76
N GLY A 90 2.27 19.77 -14.49
CA GLY A 90 1.06 20.38 -15.02
C GLY A 90 -0.25 19.83 -14.44
N ALA A 91 -1.35 20.55 -14.69
CA ALA A 91 -2.63 20.30 -14.03
C ALA A 91 -3.24 18.91 -14.33
N LEU A 92 -3.03 18.39 -15.54
CA LEU A 92 -3.60 17.09 -15.95
C LEU A 92 -2.94 15.92 -15.20
N GLN A 93 -1.61 15.90 -15.11
CA GLN A 93 -0.90 14.83 -14.39
C GLN A 93 -1.23 14.89 -12.91
N TRP A 94 -1.23 16.08 -12.30
CA TRP A 94 -1.67 16.25 -10.91
C TRP A 94 -3.08 15.74 -10.66
N ARG A 95 -4.02 15.99 -11.58
CA ARG A 95 -5.39 15.48 -11.47
C ARG A 95 -5.42 13.95 -11.49
N ARG A 96 -4.69 13.30 -12.40
CA ARG A 96 -4.60 11.83 -12.47
C ARG A 96 -3.93 11.24 -11.23
N ALA A 97 -2.81 11.82 -10.82
CA ALA A 97 -2.02 11.38 -9.68
C ALA A 97 -2.80 11.50 -8.36
N ARG A 98 -3.58 12.58 -8.16
CA ARG A 98 -4.51 12.72 -7.01
C ARG A 98 -5.62 11.65 -7.01
N LYS A 99 -6.18 11.31 -8.18
CA LYS A 99 -7.17 10.24 -8.30
C LYS A 99 -6.58 8.88 -7.95
N LEU A 100 -5.38 8.57 -8.44
CA LEU A 100 -4.65 7.35 -8.09
C LEU A 100 -4.35 7.29 -6.59
N TRP A 101 -3.90 8.39 -6.00
CA TRP A 101 -3.57 8.46 -4.58
C TRP A 101 -4.77 8.14 -3.69
N LYS A 102 -5.92 8.77 -3.97
CA LYS A 102 -7.16 8.47 -3.27
C LYS A 102 -7.56 6.99 -3.44
N SER A 103 -7.41 6.47 -4.65
CA SER A 103 -7.80 5.10 -4.99
C SER A 103 -6.90 4.06 -4.33
N SER A 104 -5.59 4.28 -4.27
CA SER A 104 -4.64 3.38 -3.63
C SER A 104 -4.87 3.29 -2.12
N LEU A 105 -5.08 4.43 -1.45
CA LEU A 105 -5.39 4.46 -0.01
C LEU A 105 -6.72 3.79 0.31
N LEU A 106 -7.74 3.99 -0.54
CA LEU A 106 -9.02 3.31 -0.39
C LEU A 106 -8.89 1.80 -0.63
N TRP A 107 -8.06 1.39 -1.59
CA TRP A 107 -7.77 -0.02 -1.85
C TRP A 107 -7.11 -0.68 -0.64
N ILE A 108 -6.08 -0.06 -0.05
CA ILE A 108 -5.43 -0.54 1.18
C ILE A 108 -6.47 -0.67 2.31
N ALA A 109 -7.35 0.33 2.45
CA ALA A 109 -8.38 0.29 3.47
C ALA A 109 -9.38 -0.87 3.29
N ASN A 110 -9.72 -1.19 2.04
CA ASN A 110 -10.62 -2.29 1.72
C ASN A 110 -9.94 -3.65 1.92
N TYR A 111 -8.65 -3.77 1.60
CA TYR A 111 -7.86 -4.96 1.91
C TYR A 111 -7.80 -5.19 3.43
N GLU A 112 -7.50 -4.16 4.22
CA GLU A 112 -7.47 -4.25 5.70
C GLU A 112 -8.83 -4.64 6.29
N ALA A 113 -9.92 -4.10 5.74
CA ALA A 113 -11.27 -4.51 6.14
C ALA A 113 -11.54 -5.98 5.79
N TRP A 114 -11.15 -6.41 4.59
CA TRP A 114 -11.31 -7.80 4.15
C TRP A 114 -10.51 -8.78 5.01
N VAL A 115 -9.29 -8.45 5.41
CA VAL A 115 -8.50 -9.27 6.35
C VAL A 115 -9.28 -9.45 7.66
N CYS A 116 -9.79 -8.36 8.23
CA CYS A 116 -10.55 -8.43 9.48
C CYS A 116 -11.85 -9.25 9.36
N THR A 117 -12.53 -9.23 8.21
CA THR A 117 -13.74 -10.04 7.98
C THR A 117 -13.42 -11.50 7.73
N THR A 118 -12.27 -11.81 7.13
CA THR A 118 -11.91 -13.17 6.69
C THR A 118 -11.30 -13.98 7.83
N VAL A 119 -10.36 -13.39 8.58
CA VAL A 119 -9.59 -14.12 9.62
C VAL A 119 -9.78 -13.57 11.02
N GLY A 120 -10.61 -12.53 11.16
CA GLY A 120 -10.93 -11.93 12.44
C GLY A 120 -9.89 -10.90 12.92
N LEU A 121 -10.33 -10.12 13.90
CA LEU A 121 -9.54 -9.02 14.46
C LEU A 121 -8.36 -9.49 15.32
N ALA A 122 -8.47 -10.65 15.97
CA ALA A 122 -7.41 -11.19 16.83
C ALA A 122 -6.11 -11.42 16.03
N TYR A 123 -6.21 -12.11 14.89
CA TYR A 123 -5.11 -12.29 13.95
C TYR A 123 -4.45 -10.96 13.55
N ARG A 124 -5.29 -9.95 13.22
CA ARG A 124 -4.74 -8.64 12.81
C ARG A 124 -4.02 -7.94 13.95
N ARG A 125 -4.50 -8.05 15.19
CA ARG A 125 -3.82 -7.50 16.38
C ARG A 125 -2.43 -8.09 16.56
N GLU A 126 -2.30 -9.41 16.41
CA GLU A 126 -1.00 -10.09 16.46
C GLU A 126 -0.06 -9.59 15.36
N CYS A 127 -0.55 -9.49 14.12
CA CYS A 127 0.23 -8.93 13.02
C CYS A 127 0.71 -7.49 13.27
N VAL A 128 -0.11 -6.63 13.88
CA VAL A 128 0.29 -5.24 14.23
C VAL A 128 1.26 -5.22 15.41
N ALA A 129 1.15 -6.16 16.36
CA ALA A 129 2.05 -6.24 17.51
C ALA A 129 3.51 -6.51 17.09
N ASP A 130 3.70 -7.29 16.02
CA ASP A 130 5.02 -7.59 15.43
C ASP A 130 5.63 -6.41 14.64
N TRP A 131 4.90 -5.31 14.44
CA TRP A 131 5.43 -4.17 13.69
C TRP A 131 6.46 -3.41 14.53
N LEU A 132 7.56 -2.99 13.89
CA LEU A 132 8.63 -2.22 14.55
C LEU A 132 8.13 -0.92 15.20
N ARG A 133 7.15 -0.25 14.57
CA ARG A 133 6.59 1.05 15.01
C ARG A 133 5.11 1.18 14.64
N PRO A 134 4.20 0.46 15.31
CA PRO A 134 2.79 0.52 15.00
C PRO A 134 2.26 1.91 15.37
N SER A 135 1.79 2.65 14.38
CA SER A 135 1.22 3.99 14.61
C SER A 135 -0.29 3.95 14.82
N VAL A 136 -0.97 2.89 14.35
CA VAL A 136 -2.43 2.76 14.35
C VAL A 136 -2.81 1.38 14.90
N ARG A 137 -3.86 1.34 15.73
CA ARG A 137 -4.39 0.09 16.28
C ARG A 137 -5.01 -0.78 15.16
N ALA A 138 -4.92 -2.10 15.28
CA ALA A 138 -5.49 -3.04 14.31
C ALA A 138 -6.98 -2.75 14.00
N GLU A 139 -7.78 -2.46 15.03
CA GLU A 139 -9.22 -2.14 14.91
C GLU A 139 -9.50 -0.88 14.08
N LYS A 140 -8.52 0.01 14.01
CA LYS A 140 -8.64 1.32 13.39
C LYS A 140 -7.91 1.40 12.05
N MET A 141 -7.19 0.36 11.65
CA MET A 141 -6.34 0.36 10.45
C MET A 141 -7.12 0.70 9.19
N ALA A 142 -8.19 -0.06 8.90
CA ALA A 142 -9.05 0.21 7.74
C ALA A 142 -9.66 1.63 7.79
N ALA A 143 -10.13 2.06 8.97
CA ALA A 143 -10.71 3.40 9.12
C ALA A 143 -9.69 4.53 8.92
N ALA A 144 -8.45 4.36 9.39
CA ALA A 144 -7.36 5.32 9.22
C ALA A 144 -6.98 5.47 7.74
N TRP A 145 -6.89 4.37 6.99
CA TRP A 145 -6.65 4.43 5.55
C TRP A 145 -7.81 5.08 4.78
N ARG A 146 -9.08 4.80 5.14
CA ARG A 146 -10.24 5.53 4.58
C ARG A 146 -10.28 7.00 4.95
N PHE A 147 -9.72 7.37 6.10
CA PHE A 147 -9.59 8.77 6.48
C PHE A 147 -8.52 9.46 5.62
N LEU A 148 -7.38 8.81 5.43
CA LEU A 148 -6.31 9.29 4.55
C LEU A 148 -6.77 9.47 3.10
N SER A 149 -7.57 8.55 2.57
CA SER A 149 -8.04 8.65 1.17
C SER A 149 -8.90 9.89 0.90
N ARG A 150 -9.45 10.50 1.96
CA ARG A 150 -10.20 11.76 1.89
C ARG A 150 -9.30 12.99 2.00
N ARG A 151 -8.00 12.83 2.26
CA ARG A 151 -7.01 13.90 2.31
C ARG A 151 -6.28 13.99 0.96
N GLY A 152 -6.03 15.22 0.51
CA GLY A 152 -5.27 15.47 -0.72
C GLY A 152 -3.78 15.16 -0.55
N TRP A 153 -3.10 14.86 -1.65
CA TRP A 153 -1.65 14.65 -1.69
C TRP A 153 -0.89 15.90 -1.24
N GLU A 154 -1.38 17.11 -1.53
CA GLU A 154 -0.71 18.38 -1.17
C GLU A 154 -0.60 18.68 0.33
N HIS A 155 -1.39 18.04 1.20
CA HIS A 155 -1.46 18.40 2.63
C HIS A 155 -0.63 17.48 3.54
N GLN A 156 0.51 16.98 3.05
CA GLN A 156 1.31 16.02 3.82
C GLN A 156 2.02 16.62 5.04
N ASP A 157 2.27 17.94 5.09
CA ASP A 157 3.30 18.44 6.02
C ASP A 157 2.88 18.89 7.42
N LEU A 158 1.62 19.28 7.74
CA LEU A 158 1.41 19.99 9.02
C LEU A 158 0.21 19.59 9.89
N SER A 159 -0.61 18.62 9.48
CA SER A 159 -1.83 18.25 10.24
C SER A 159 -2.05 16.76 10.45
N LEU A 160 -1.24 15.87 9.86
CA LEU A 160 -1.53 14.43 9.95
C LEU A 160 -1.45 13.94 11.40
N SER A 161 -0.48 14.36 12.20
CA SER A 161 -0.38 13.98 13.62
C SER A 161 -1.63 14.34 14.45
N ARG A 162 -2.19 15.55 14.28
CA ARG A 162 -3.44 15.98 14.96
C ARG A 162 -4.67 15.28 14.41
N ALA A 163 -4.76 15.13 13.09
CA ALA A 163 -5.88 14.51 12.40
C ALA A 163 -5.94 12.98 12.62
N PHE A 164 -4.80 12.36 12.89
CA PHE A 164 -4.67 10.94 13.19
C PHE A 164 -4.83 10.58 14.66
N LYS A 165 -4.84 11.57 15.56
CA LYS A 165 -4.98 11.35 17.01
C LYS A 165 -6.10 10.35 17.39
N PRO A 166 -7.28 10.32 16.73
CA PRO A 166 -8.32 9.33 17.02
C PRO A 166 -8.00 7.88 16.62
N TYR A 167 -7.02 7.70 15.73
CA TYR A 167 -6.61 6.40 15.17
C TYR A 167 -5.28 5.91 15.74
N THR A 168 -4.47 6.82 16.29
CA THR A 168 -3.15 6.48 16.83
C THR A 168 -3.22 5.76 18.16
N ILE A 169 -2.26 4.87 18.40
CA ILE A 169 -2.05 4.31 19.74
C ILE A 169 -1.65 5.46 20.66
N SER A 170 -2.50 5.81 21.63
CA SER A 170 -2.12 6.74 22.70
C SER A 170 -0.88 6.17 23.39
N ALA A 171 0.16 6.97 23.58
CA ALA A 171 1.22 6.60 24.51
C ALA A 171 0.55 6.37 25.87
N GLY A 172 0.46 5.11 26.30
CA GLY A 172 0.14 4.81 27.69
C GLY A 172 1.20 5.44 28.59
N PRO A 173 0.86 5.78 29.85
CA PRO A 173 1.88 6.21 30.80
C PRO A 173 2.92 5.10 30.90
N ARG A 174 4.19 5.48 30.72
CA ARG A 174 5.33 4.60 31.00
C ARG A 174 5.37 4.25 32.48
#